data_AF-A0A4Z0P2L4-F1
#
_entry.id   AF-A0A4Z0P2L4-F1
#
_cell.length_a   1.000
_cell.length_b   1.000
_cell.length_c   1.000
_cell.angle_alpha   90.00
_cell.angle_beta   90.00
_cell.angle_gamma   90.00
#
_symmetry.space_group_name_H-M   'P 1'
#
loop_
_entity.id
_entity.type
_entity.pdbx_description
1 polymer ?
#
loop_
_entity_poly.entity_id
_entity_poly.type
_entity_poly.pdbx_seq_one_letter_code
_entity_poly.pdbx_strand_id
1 'polypeptide(L)'
;MVFALTLLMQYLYINLKHMMSQAELHEYNQQLEQRIRYAAYHLPGKKFSRLAQMMLSAVCSDYHASGEYPVDGNPIAMGKAHGTTPQLARKTLISLMVEGWLDSQVGTTMYWPTGAMRALYGEVNKTPHLEKLPEAPAMPVLPPTAKRAAKDGFVYLMLNKRNGYYKIGHSTVPKFREKTLQAEEPEIEMLTWFVGTTAKERELHELYAEKRIRGEWFALSVEDVNALMQL
;
A
#
# COMPACT_ATOMS: atom_id res chain seq x y z
N MET A 1 18.61 2.79 -15.53
CA MET A 1 17.27 2.26 -15.20
C MET A 1 16.24 3.36 -14.95
N VAL A 2 16.50 4.34 -14.08
CA VAL A 2 15.56 5.45 -13.79
C VAL A 2 15.14 6.26 -15.03
N PHE A 3 16.08 6.58 -15.92
CA PHE A 3 15.80 7.37 -17.13
C PHE A 3 14.88 6.65 -18.14
N ALA A 4 15.00 5.32 -18.24
CA ALA A 4 14.15 4.50 -19.11
C ALA A 4 12.72 4.39 -18.57
N LEU A 5 12.56 4.30 -17.25
CA LEU A 5 11.26 4.33 -16.58
C LEU A 5 10.55 5.68 -16.74
N THR A 6 11.28 6.80 -16.62
CA THR A 6 10.69 8.13 -16.87
C THR A 6 10.22 8.30 -18.30
N LEU A 7 11.00 7.85 -19.29
CA LEU A 7 10.59 7.92 -20.71
C LEU A 7 9.39 7.02 -21.01
N LEU A 8 9.33 5.83 -20.41
CA LEU A 8 8.19 4.93 -20.55
C LEU A 8 6.91 5.53 -19.95
N MET A 9 7.01 6.15 -18.77
CA MET A 9 5.88 6.83 -18.12
C MET A 9 5.40 8.03 -18.94
N GLN A 10 6.32 8.81 -19.51
CA GLN A 10 6.00 9.92 -20.41
C GLN A 10 5.30 9.43 -21.69
N TYR A 11 5.81 8.36 -22.30
CA TYR A 11 5.21 7.74 -23.48
C TYR A 11 3.80 7.22 -23.21
N LEU A 12 3.59 6.54 -22.08
CA LEU A 12 2.27 6.06 -21.68
C LEU A 12 1.31 7.22 -21.42
N TYR A 13 1.76 8.27 -20.73
CA TYR A 13 0.97 9.47 -20.47
C TYR A 13 0.52 10.16 -21.76
N ILE A 14 1.43 10.35 -22.73
CA ILE A 14 1.11 10.98 -24.02
C ILE A 14 0.06 10.16 -24.78
N ASN A 15 0.21 8.83 -24.81
CA ASN A 15 -0.77 7.96 -25.48
C ASN A 15 -2.13 7.96 -24.78
N LEU A 16 -2.16 7.99 -23.44
CA LEU A 16 -3.40 8.10 -22.67
C LEU A 16 -4.10 9.45 -22.91
N LYS A 17 -3.35 10.55 -22.97
CA LYS A 17 -3.87 11.91 -23.22
C LYS A 17 -4.61 12.01 -24.55
N HIS A 18 -4.13 11.35 -25.60
CA HIS A 18 -4.78 11.35 -26.92
C HIS A 18 -6.05 10.48 -27.00
N MET A 19 -6.28 9.60 -26.03
CA MET A 19 -7.40 8.65 -26.04
C MET A 19 -8.56 9.03 -25.11
N MET A 20 -8.39 10.07 -24.29
CA MET A 20 -9.40 10.52 -23.32
C MET A 20 -10.04 11.83 -23.79
N SER A 21 -11.33 11.99 -23.52
CA SER A 21 -11.98 13.30 -23.71
C SER A 21 -11.41 14.33 -22.73
N GLN A 22 -11.53 15.63 -23.05
CA GLN A 22 -11.00 16.70 -22.20
C GLN A 22 -11.62 16.69 -20.79
N ALA A 23 -12.90 16.33 -20.66
CA ALA A 23 -13.57 16.21 -19.38
C ALA A 23 -13.00 15.06 -18.53
N GLU A 24 -12.78 13.89 -19.14
CA GLU A 24 -12.20 12.73 -18.45
C GLU A 24 -10.75 12.97 -18.04
N LEU A 25 -9.98 13.65 -18.89
CA LEU A 25 -8.60 14.02 -18.59
C LEU A 25 -8.53 14.99 -17.41
N HIS A 26 -9.45 15.96 -17.36
CA HIS A 26 -9.55 16.90 -16.25
C HIS A 26 -9.87 16.19 -14.93
N GLU A 27 -10.87 15.30 -14.91
CA GLU A 27 -11.23 14.53 -13.72
C GLU A 27 -10.08 13.64 -13.25
N TYR A 28 -9.39 12.97 -14.18
CA TYR A 28 -8.23 12.15 -13.87
C TYR A 28 -7.09 12.96 -13.24
N ASN A 29 -6.78 14.13 -13.79
CA ASN A 29 -5.74 15.01 -13.25
C ASN A 29 -6.11 15.50 -11.84
N GLN A 30 -7.38 15.85 -11.58
CA GLN A 30 -7.83 16.23 -10.23
C GLN A 30 -7.64 15.09 -9.22
N GLN A 31 -8.02 13.86 -9.60
CA GLN A 31 -7.84 12.69 -8.72
C GLN A 31 -6.36 12.40 -8.47
N LEU A 32 -5.51 12.52 -9.48
CA LEU A 32 -4.08 12.32 -9.35
C LEU A 32 -3.45 13.36 -8.41
N GLU A 33 -3.82 14.64 -8.54
CA GLU A 33 -3.36 15.70 -7.65
C GLU A 33 -3.73 15.42 -6.19
N GLN A 34 -4.98 15.01 -5.92
CA GLN A 34 -5.43 14.70 -4.57
C GLN A 34 -4.61 13.55 -3.96
N ARG A 35 -4.32 12.51 -4.74
CA ARG A 35 -3.51 11.36 -4.28
C ARG A 35 -2.06 11.74 -4.01
N ILE A 36 -1.46 12.61 -4.85
CA ILE A 36 -0.10 13.11 -4.64
C ILE A 36 -0.03 13.99 -3.38
N ARG A 37 -0.98 14.90 -3.18
CA ARG A 37 -1.06 15.74 -1.98
C ARG A 37 -1.22 14.91 -0.72
N TYR A 38 -2.08 13.89 -0.77
CA TYR A 38 -2.26 12.95 0.34
C TYR A 38 -0.95 12.22 0.67
N ALA A 39 -0.25 11.69 -0.34
CA ALA A 39 1.02 10.99 -0.16
C ALA A 39 2.12 11.91 0.40
N ALA A 40 2.19 13.16 -0.07
CA ALA A 40 3.14 14.16 0.41
C ALA A 40 2.92 14.53 1.88
N TYR A 41 1.67 14.53 2.35
CA TYR A 41 1.33 14.84 3.73
C TYR A 41 1.62 13.70 4.72
N HIS A 42 1.52 12.44 4.26
CA HIS A 42 1.57 11.26 5.13
C HIS A 42 2.89 10.48 5.09
N LEU A 43 3.83 10.83 4.21
CA LEU A 43 5.15 10.21 4.13
C LEU A 43 6.23 11.14 4.74
N PRO A 44 6.74 10.85 5.95
CA PRO A 44 7.72 11.72 6.60
C PRO A 44 9.14 11.57 6.00
N GLY A 45 9.76 12.71 5.67
CA GLY A 45 11.19 12.83 5.37
C GLY A 45 11.55 13.21 3.93
N LYS A 46 12.80 13.69 3.73
CA LYS A 46 13.38 14.23 2.47
C LYS A 46 13.40 13.26 1.26
N LYS A 47 12.73 12.11 1.33
CA LYS A 47 12.65 11.08 0.28
C LYS A 47 11.51 11.28 -0.72
N PHE A 48 10.54 12.16 -0.42
CA PHE A 48 9.55 12.61 -1.41
C PHE A 48 10.22 13.57 -2.41
N SER A 49 11.01 12.98 -3.31
CA SER A 49 12.08 13.63 -4.05
C SER A 49 11.62 14.69 -5.05
N ARG A 50 12.59 15.48 -5.52
CA ARG A 50 12.56 16.40 -6.67
C ARG A 50 11.81 15.85 -7.90
N LEU A 51 11.77 14.53 -8.09
CA LEU A 51 11.08 13.87 -9.19
C LEU A 51 9.55 13.98 -9.08
N ALA A 52 8.98 13.87 -7.87
CA ALA A 52 7.55 14.08 -7.64
C ALA A 52 7.17 15.55 -7.85
N GLN A 53 8.03 16.49 -7.45
CA GLN A 53 7.87 17.91 -7.73
C GLN A 53 8.02 18.25 -9.23
N MET A 54 8.96 17.61 -9.94
CA MET A 54 9.13 17.80 -11.39
C MET A 54 7.95 17.24 -12.19
N MET A 55 7.41 16.08 -11.79
CA MET A 55 6.20 15.52 -12.40
C MET A 55 4.99 16.42 -12.13
N LEU A 56 4.88 17.00 -10.93
CA LEU A 56 3.83 17.94 -10.59
C LEU A 56 3.95 19.24 -11.42
N SER A 57 5.15 19.80 -11.58
CA SER A 57 5.35 21.02 -12.36
C SER A 57 5.07 20.83 -13.85
N ALA A 58 5.41 19.68 -14.43
CA ALA A 58 5.15 19.38 -15.83
C ALA A 58 3.65 19.18 -16.13
N VAL A 59 2.90 18.59 -15.20
CA VAL A 59 1.44 18.46 -15.32
C VAL A 59 0.75 19.82 -15.18
N CYS A 60 1.24 20.69 -14.29
CA CYS A 60 0.65 22.02 -14.08
C CYS A 60 1.00 23.04 -15.18
N SER A 61 2.20 23.00 -15.78
CA SER A 61 2.62 23.98 -16.79
C SER A 61 1.85 23.86 -18.11
N ASP A 62 1.52 22.63 -18.51
CA ASP A 62 0.75 22.38 -19.74
C ASP A 62 -0.72 22.79 -19.61
N TYR A 63 -1.24 22.87 -18.38
CA TYR A 63 -2.63 23.26 -18.10
C TYR A 63 -2.84 24.78 -18.19
N HIS A 64 -1.80 25.59 -17.95
CA HIS A 64 -1.88 27.06 -18.10
C HIS A 64 -1.65 27.54 -19.55
N ALA A 65 -1.12 26.69 -20.44
CA ALA A 65 -0.82 27.06 -21.83
C ALA A 65 -2.02 26.93 -22.78
N SER A 66 -3.10 26.25 -22.40
CA SER A 66 -4.25 25.97 -23.28
C SER A 66 -5.45 26.90 -23.03
N GLY A 67 -5.22 28.17 -22.71
CA GLY A 67 -6.23 29.12 -22.27
C GLY A 67 -7.48 29.19 -23.15
N GLU A 68 -8.51 28.41 -22.80
CA GLU A 68 -9.88 28.52 -23.32
C GLU A 68 -10.85 28.09 -22.21
N TYR A 69 -11.55 29.07 -21.61
CA TYR A 69 -12.79 28.83 -20.90
C TYR A 69 -13.94 29.18 -21.85
N PRO A 70 -14.97 28.32 -22.01
CA PRO A 70 -16.21 28.77 -22.61
C PRO A 70 -17.04 29.52 -21.56
N VAL A 71 -17.27 30.80 -21.86
CA VAL A 71 -18.39 31.57 -21.32
C VAL A 71 -19.64 31.13 -22.10
N ASP A 72 -20.70 30.88 -21.35
CA ASP A 72 -22.08 30.61 -21.78
C ASP A 72 -22.48 29.15 -22.07
N GLY A 73 -23.49 28.73 -21.31
CA GLY A 73 -24.04 27.38 -21.31
C GLY A 73 -25.10 27.14 -22.38
N ASN A 74 -25.05 25.95 -22.96
CA ASN A 74 -26.23 25.13 -23.26
C ASN A 74 -25.81 23.68 -23.54
N PRO A 75 -26.57 22.65 -23.14
CA PRO A 75 -26.22 21.26 -23.38
C PRO A 75 -26.77 20.78 -24.73
N ILE A 76 -25.98 19.98 -25.46
CA ILE A 76 -26.47 19.24 -26.64
C ILE A 76 -26.59 17.76 -26.32
N ALA A 77 -27.72 17.20 -26.74
CA ALA A 77 -28.22 15.87 -26.46
C ALA A 77 -27.49 14.72 -27.18
N MET A 78 -27.77 13.51 -26.66
CA MET A 78 -27.12 12.22 -26.88
C MET A 78 -27.14 11.65 -28.31
N GLY A 79 -26.14 10.81 -28.60
CA GLY A 79 -26.23 9.67 -29.52
C GLY A 79 -25.72 8.39 -28.86
N LYS A 80 -26.55 7.33 -28.84
CA LYS A 80 -26.25 5.99 -28.28
C LYS A 80 -25.42 5.15 -29.25
N ALA A 81 -24.47 4.36 -28.75
CA ALA A 81 -24.06 3.09 -29.36
C ALA A 81 -23.39 2.16 -28.34
N HIS A 82 -23.76 0.87 -28.44
CA HIS A 82 -23.31 -0.25 -27.61
C HIS A 82 -21.85 -0.65 -27.82
N GLY A 83 -21.26 -1.27 -26.79
CA GLY A 83 -20.02 -2.03 -26.88
C GLY A 83 -19.17 -1.90 -25.63
N THR A 84 -19.43 -2.77 -24.63
CA THR A 84 -18.58 -2.95 -23.44
C THR A 84 -17.16 -3.29 -23.89
N THR A 85 -16.27 -2.31 -23.74
CA THR A 85 -14.94 -2.27 -24.34
C THR A 85 -13.84 -2.35 -23.26
N PRO A 86 -12.57 -2.63 -23.65
CA PRO A 86 -11.36 -2.86 -22.81
C PRO A 86 -10.95 -1.78 -21.78
N GLN A 87 -11.83 -0.87 -21.40
CA GLN A 87 -11.60 0.26 -20.51
C GLN A 87 -11.45 -0.17 -19.03
N LEU A 88 -12.17 -1.21 -18.59
CA LEU A 88 -12.04 -1.73 -17.23
C LEU A 88 -10.70 -2.47 -17.04
N ALA A 89 -10.27 -3.23 -18.04
CA ALA A 89 -8.96 -3.89 -18.02
C ALA A 89 -7.78 -2.90 -17.99
N ARG A 90 -7.96 -1.70 -18.56
CA ARG A 90 -6.92 -0.67 -18.66
C ARG A 90 -6.77 0.18 -17.40
N LYS A 91 -7.88 0.53 -16.72
CA LYS A 91 -7.84 1.18 -15.39
C LYS A 91 -7.13 0.27 -14.37
N THR A 92 -7.36 -1.03 -14.45
CA THR A 92 -6.70 -2.04 -13.61
C THR A 92 -5.20 -2.12 -13.88
N LEU A 93 -4.77 -2.07 -15.15
CA LEU A 93 -3.34 -2.11 -15.52
C LEU A 93 -2.56 -0.91 -14.94
N ILE A 94 -3.16 0.28 -14.95
CA ILE A 94 -2.55 1.51 -14.43
C ILE A 94 -2.45 1.49 -12.90
N SER A 95 -3.47 0.98 -12.19
CA SER A 95 -3.41 0.79 -10.73
C SER A 95 -2.29 -0.19 -10.36
N LEU A 96 -2.19 -1.30 -11.09
CA LEU A 96 -1.16 -2.33 -10.87
C LEU A 96 0.27 -1.82 -11.14
N MET A 97 0.46 -0.93 -12.12
CA MET A 97 1.79 -0.36 -12.41
C MET A 97 2.21 0.69 -11.38
N VAL A 98 1.28 1.50 -10.88
CA VAL A 98 1.54 2.50 -9.82
C VAL A 98 1.76 1.80 -8.47
N GLU A 99 0.98 0.78 -8.15
CA GLU A 99 1.12 -0.03 -6.93
C GLU A 99 2.40 -0.88 -6.97
N GLY A 100 2.71 -1.52 -8.10
CA GLY A 100 3.95 -2.28 -8.27
C GLY A 100 5.22 -1.42 -8.20
N TRP A 101 5.17 -0.17 -8.68
CA TRP A 101 6.29 0.77 -8.53
C TRP A 101 6.46 1.24 -7.08
N LEU A 102 5.36 1.53 -6.37
CA LEU A 102 5.39 1.90 -4.96
C LEU A 102 5.94 0.77 -4.09
N ASP A 103 5.53 -0.48 -4.34
CA ASP A 103 6.01 -1.65 -3.61
C ASP A 103 7.48 -1.97 -3.92
N SER A 104 7.96 -1.73 -5.15
CA SER A 104 9.37 -1.91 -5.52
C SER A 104 10.36 -0.99 -4.79
N GLN A 105 9.88 0.13 -4.23
CA GLN A 105 10.72 1.08 -3.48
C GLN A 105 10.84 0.71 -1.99
N VAL A 106 10.06 -0.26 -1.50
CA VAL A 106 10.04 -0.64 -0.07
C VAL A 106 10.95 -1.85 0.22
N GLY A 107 11.46 -2.54 -0.80
CA GLY A 107 12.30 -3.72 -0.58
C GLY A 107 13.31 -4.01 -1.68
N THR A 108 14.47 -3.35 -1.67
CA THR A 108 15.72 -3.97 -2.14
C THR A 108 16.94 -3.26 -1.52
N THR A 109 17.63 -3.95 -0.62
CA THR A 109 18.97 -3.57 -0.16
C THR A 109 19.95 -3.82 -1.30
N MET A 110 20.21 -2.81 -2.14
CA MET A 110 21.14 -2.93 -3.25
C MET A 110 22.55 -2.53 -2.79
N TYR A 111 23.47 -3.49 -2.91
CA TYR A 111 24.89 -3.42 -2.57
C TYR A 111 25.58 -2.35 -3.43
N TRP A 112 26.11 -1.30 -2.80
CA TRP A 112 26.93 -0.30 -3.47
C TRP A 112 28.41 -0.69 -3.34
N PRO A 113 29.21 -0.72 -4.43
CA PRO A 113 30.62 -1.05 -4.34
C PRO A 113 31.36 0.07 -3.57
N THR A 114 32.09 -0.35 -2.53
CA THR A 114 32.77 0.44 -1.50
C THR A 114 33.88 1.38 -1.99
N GLY A 115 34.07 1.53 -3.30
CA GLY A 115 35.13 2.35 -3.90
C GLY A 115 34.77 3.80 -4.17
N ALA A 116 33.51 4.11 -4.51
CA ALA A 116 33.13 5.44 -5.02
C ALA A 116 32.93 6.51 -3.93
N MET A 117 32.68 6.11 -2.68
CA MET A 117 32.52 7.05 -1.55
C MET A 117 33.86 7.60 -1.04
N ARG A 118 34.98 6.90 -1.27
CA ARG A 118 36.29 7.31 -0.72
C ARG A 118 36.91 8.50 -1.45
N ALA A 119 36.53 8.73 -2.70
CA ALA A 119 36.98 9.89 -3.49
C ALA A 119 36.22 11.17 -3.15
N LEU A 120 34.96 11.07 -2.67
CA LEU A 120 34.15 12.25 -2.31
C LEU A 120 34.33 12.70 -0.85
N TYR A 121 34.79 11.83 0.04
CA TYR A 121 35.03 12.16 1.45
C TYR A 121 36.51 12.45 1.80
N GLY A 122 37.43 12.28 0.86
CA GLY A 122 38.87 12.47 1.08
C GLY A 122 39.32 13.93 1.27
N GLU A 123 38.49 14.91 0.95
CA GLU A 123 38.88 16.34 0.98
C GLU A 123 38.18 17.17 2.06
N VAL A 124 37.28 16.59 2.88
CA VAL A 124 36.46 17.36 3.86
C VAL A 124 36.99 17.27 5.30
N ASN A 125 38.25 16.85 5.52
CA ASN A 125 38.83 16.79 6.87
C ASN A 125 40.03 17.74 7.05
N LYS A 126 39.84 19.01 6.67
CA LYS A 126 40.71 20.12 7.10
C LYS A 126 39.87 21.34 7.52
N THR A 127 39.07 21.18 8.56
CA THR A 127 38.56 22.30 9.35
C THR A 127 38.92 22.07 10.81
N PRO A 128 39.81 22.88 11.42
CA PRO A 128 39.92 22.97 12.85
C PRO A 128 38.73 23.81 13.36
N HIS A 129 38.16 23.43 14.51
CA HIS A 129 36.93 23.96 15.13
C HIS A 129 35.63 23.22 14.78
N LEU A 130 35.50 21.99 15.31
CA LEU A 130 34.19 21.44 15.68
C LEU A 130 33.99 21.71 17.18
N GLU A 131 33.32 22.82 17.49
CA GLU A 131 32.70 23.02 18.79
C GLU A 131 31.68 21.91 19.05
N LYS A 132 31.65 21.40 20.29
CA LYS A 132 30.73 20.35 20.74
C LYS A 132 29.29 20.76 20.40
N LEU A 133 28.66 20.01 19.50
CA LEU A 133 27.22 20.11 19.27
C LEU A 133 26.49 19.83 20.59
N PRO A 134 25.46 20.62 20.94
CA PRO A 134 24.70 20.41 22.17
C PRO A 134 24.02 19.05 22.13
N GLU A 135 24.08 18.33 23.26
CA GLU A 135 23.39 17.06 23.43
C GLU A 135 21.91 17.20 23.09
N ALA A 136 21.41 16.32 22.23
CA ALA A 136 20.04 16.37 21.77
C ALA A 136 19.09 16.29 22.98
N PRO A 137 18.04 17.12 23.04
CA PRO A 137 17.09 17.09 24.15
C PRO A 137 16.44 15.71 24.24
N ALA A 138 16.38 15.15 25.45
CA ALA A 138 15.75 13.87 25.71
C ALA A 138 14.31 13.89 25.16
N MET A 139 14.03 13.03 24.18
CA MET A 139 12.68 12.94 23.64
C MET A 139 11.72 12.45 24.73
N PRO A 140 10.51 13.03 24.84
CA PRO A 140 9.53 12.58 25.82
C PRO A 140 9.18 11.11 25.57
N VAL A 141 9.42 10.25 26.56
CA VAL A 141 8.94 8.87 26.56
C VAL A 141 7.41 8.95 26.51
N LEU A 142 6.82 8.57 25.38
CA LEU A 142 5.36 8.58 25.24
C LEU A 142 4.75 7.64 26.30
N PRO A 143 3.66 8.06 26.98
CA PRO A 143 2.98 7.21 27.94
C PRO A 143 2.53 5.90 27.26
N PRO A 144 2.46 4.78 28.00
CA PRO A 144 1.95 3.52 27.49
C PRO A 144 0.59 3.76 26.82
N THR A 145 0.51 3.45 25.52
CA THR A 145 -0.68 3.72 24.73
C THR A 145 -1.88 2.99 25.35
N ALA A 146 -2.96 3.75 25.60
CA ALA A 146 -4.18 3.21 26.19
C ALA A 146 -4.65 1.96 25.40
N LYS A 147 -5.01 0.89 26.13
CA LYS A 147 -5.55 -0.35 25.56
C LYS A 147 -6.67 -0.02 24.58
N ARG A 148 -6.45 -0.27 23.29
CA ARG A 148 -7.47 -0.08 22.26
C ARG A 148 -8.70 -0.92 22.62
N ALA A 149 -9.89 -0.31 22.56
CA ALA A 149 -11.15 -1.02 22.78
C ALA A 149 -11.24 -2.23 21.85
N ALA A 150 -11.71 -3.36 22.40
CA ALA A 150 -11.89 -4.59 21.64
C ALA A 150 -12.87 -4.32 20.49
N LYS A 151 -12.45 -4.65 19.27
CA LYS A 151 -13.32 -4.53 18.10
C LYS A 151 -14.20 -5.76 18.00
N ASP A 152 -15.49 -5.55 17.77
CA ASP A 152 -16.44 -6.59 17.46
C ASP A 152 -16.19 -7.15 16.05
N GLY A 153 -16.40 -8.46 15.89
CA GLY A 153 -16.21 -9.15 14.62
C GLY A 153 -16.42 -10.66 14.78
N PHE A 154 -15.60 -11.41 14.08
CA PHE A 154 -15.63 -12.87 14.07
C PHE A 154 -14.24 -13.42 14.33
N VAL A 155 -14.18 -14.43 15.18
CA VAL A 155 -13.00 -15.28 15.33
C VAL A 155 -13.21 -16.47 14.40
N TYR A 156 -12.18 -16.81 13.64
CA TYR A 156 -12.24 -17.85 12.62
C TYR A 156 -11.14 -18.90 12.81
N LEU A 157 -11.43 -20.09 12.31
CA LEU A 157 -10.51 -21.22 12.21
C LEU A 157 -10.35 -21.60 10.74
N MET A 158 -9.13 -21.53 10.23
CA MET A 158 -8.78 -22.00 8.89
C MET A 158 -7.81 -23.17 8.97
N LEU A 159 -7.88 -24.08 8.00
CA LEU A 159 -6.95 -25.19 7.81
C LEU A 159 -6.10 -24.93 6.59
N ASN A 160 -4.79 -25.10 6.71
CA ASN A 160 -3.90 -25.20 5.57
C ASN A 160 -3.74 -26.67 5.17
N LYS A 161 -4.33 -27.07 4.05
CA LYS A 161 -4.31 -28.48 3.60
C LYS A 161 -2.91 -28.98 3.26
N ARG A 162 -1.95 -28.09 2.99
CA ARG A 162 -0.58 -28.45 2.63
C ARG A 162 0.20 -29.10 3.77
N ASN A 163 0.04 -28.55 4.98
CA ASN A 163 0.82 -28.91 6.15
C ASN A 163 -0.03 -29.41 7.32
N GLY A 164 -1.36 -29.29 7.23
CA GLY A 164 -2.29 -29.72 8.28
C GLY A 164 -2.35 -28.75 9.47
N TYR A 165 -1.80 -27.54 9.37
CA TYR A 165 -1.83 -26.56 10.44
C TYR A 165 -3.07 -25.68 10.38
N TYR A 166 -3.46 -25.18 11.56
CA TYR A 166 -4.67 -24.40 11.75
C TYR A 166 -4.32 -22.96 12.08
N LYS A 167 -5.06 -22.01 11.51
CA LYS A 167 -4.94 -20.58 11.81
C LYS A 167 -6.15 -20.13 12.62
N ILE A 168 -5.88 -19.54 13.78
CA ILE A 168 -6.90 -18.85 14.59
C ILE A 168 -6.69 -17.35 14.39
N GLY A 169 -7.69 -16.64 13.89
CA GLY A 169 -7.59 -15.19 13.67
C GLY A 169 -8.91 -14.46 13.84
N HIS A 170 -8.85 -13.13 13.81
CA HIS A 170 -10.03 -12.27 13.90
C HIS A 170 -10.23 -11.42 12.62
N SER A 171 -11.48 -11.29 12.17
CA SER A 171 -11.85 -10.41 11.06
C SER A 171 -13.32 -9.97 11.18
N THR A 172 -13.65 -8.80 10.65
CA THR A 172 -15.05 -8.38 10.47
C THR A 172 -15.72 -9.11 9.30
N VAL A 173 -14.93 -9.61 8.34
CA VAL A 173 -15.42 -10.35 7.15
C VAL A 173 -14.52 -11.57 6.90
N PRO A 174 -14.75 -12.71 7.59
CA PRO A 174 -13.91 -13.90 7.49
C PRO A 174 -13.73 -14.45 6.06
N LYS A 175 -14.80 -14.47 5.26
CA LYS A 175 -14.76 -14.93 3.85
C LYS A 175 -13.85 -14.08 2.97
N PHE A 176 -13.75 -12.77 3.22
CA PHE A 176 -12.82 -11.92 2.49
C PHE A 176 -11.38 -12.23 2.89
N ARG A 177 -11.15 -12.45 4.19
CA ARG A 177 -9.84 -12.80 4.74
C ARG A 177 -9.32 -14.13 4.18
N GLU A 178 -10.20 -15.12 4.01
CA GLU A 178 -9.88 -16.39 3.35
C GLU A 178 -9.33 -16.17 1.93
N LYS A 179 -10.05 -15.41 1.09
CA LYS A 179 -9.61 -15.09 -0.28
C LYS A 179 -8.26 -14.38 -0.32
N THR A 180 -8.02 -13.45 0.61
CA THR A 180 -6.73 -12.76 0.69
C THR A 180 -5.61 -13.73 1.01
N LEU A 181 -5.81 -14.66 1.95
CA LEU A 181 -4.80 -15.66 2.29
C LEU A 181 -4.62 -16.69 1.17
N GLN A 182 -5.68 -17.07 0.46
CA GLN A 182 -5.64 -17.96 -0.70
C GLN A 182 -4.86 -17.38 -1.89
N ALA A 183 -4.74 -16.05 -1.99
CA ALA A 183 -3.91 -15.42 -3.02
C ALA A 183 -2.42 -15.77 -2.86
N GLU A 184 -1.96 -15.98 -1.63
CA GLU A 184 -0.60 -16.44 -1.31
C GLU A 184 -0.55 -17.97 -1.20
N GLU A 185 -1.56 -18.59 -0.59
CA GLU A 185 -1.62 -20.01 -0.31
C GLU A 185 -3.02 -20.60 -0.64
N PRO A 186 -3.25 -21.06 -1.89
CA PRO A 186 -4.57 -21.49 -2.36
C PRO A 186 -5.21 -22.66 -1.60
N GLU A 187 -4.41 -23.42 -0.84
CA GLU A 187 -4.82 -24.62 -0.10
C GLU A 187 -5.39 -24.31 1.30
N ILE A 188 -5.44 -23.03 1.67
CA ILE A 188 -6.10 -22.59 2.91
C ILE A 188 -7.62 -22.64 2.72
N GLU A 189 -8.31 -23.34 3.63
CA GLU A 189 -9.76 -23.44 3.66
C GLU A 189 -10.31 -22.98 5.01
N MET A 190 -11.41 -22.23 4.97
CA MET A 190 -12.16 -21.88 6.15
C MET A 190 -12.94 -23.07 6.71
N LEU A 191 -12.70 -23.42 7.98
CA LEU A 191 -13.44 -24.49 8.66
C LEU A 191 -14.68 -23.97 9.39
N THR A 192 -14.50 -22.93 10.20
CA THR A 192 -15.59 -22.31 10.96
C THR A 192 -15.25 -20.89 11.36
N TRP A 193 -16.27 -20.12 11.73
CA TRP A 193 -16.14 -18.82 12.37
C TRP A 193 -17.33 -18.57 13.29
N PHE A 194 -17.09 -17.86 14.39
CA PHE A 194 -18.11 -17.49 15.38
C PHE A 194 -17.94 -16.03 15.80
N VAL A 195 -19.02 -15.45 16.33
CA VAL A 195 -19.01 -14.05 16.79
C VAL A 195 -18.03 -13.92 17.95
N GLY A 196 -17.12 -12.96 17.86
CA GLY A 196 -16.10 -12.77 18.88
C GLY A 196 -15.33 -11.47 18.70
N THR A 197 -14.52 -11.14 19.69
CA THR A 197 -13.66 -9.96 19.63
C THR A 197 -12.20 -10.37 19.54
N THR A 198 -11.34 -9.41 19.25
CA THR A 198 -9.87 -9.55 19.39
C THR A 198 -9.44 -10.08 20.77
N ALA A 199 -10.23 -9.87 21.83
CA ALA A 199 -9.94 -10.43 23.15
C ALA A 199 -10.16 -11.96 23.20
N LYS A 200 -11.22 -12.46 22.53
CA LYS A 200 -11.51 -13.90 22.42
C LYS A 200 -10.47 -14.62 21.56
N GLU A 201 -10.04 -14.01 20.46
CA GLU A 201 -8.91 -14.52 19.66
C GLU A 201 -7.67 -14.71 20.53
N ARG A 202 -7.31 -13.67 21.31
CA ARG A 202 -6.15 -13.71 22.20
C ARG A 202 -6.29 -14.78 23.29
N GLU A 203 -7.48 -14.94 23.87
CA GLU A 203 -7.76 -16.00 24.84
C GLU A 203 -7.51 -17.40 24.24
N LEU A 204 -7.96 -17.66 23.01
CA LEU A 204 -7.71 -18.92 22.32
C LEU A 204 -6.24 -19.11 21.96
N HIS A 205 -5.57 -18.02 21.57
CA HIS A 205 -4.14 -18.00 21.32
C HIS A 205 -3.34 -18.36 22.58
N GLU A 206 -3.77 -17.91 23.76
CA GLU A 206 -3.20 -18.27 25.06
C GLU A 206 -3.54 -19.71 25.44
N LEU A 207 -4.79 -20.13 25.24
CA LEU A 207 -5.27 -21.50 25.50
C LEU A 207 -4.49 -22.56 24.71
N TYR A 208 -4.17 -22.28 23.45
CA TYR A 208 -3.41 -23.18 22.57
C TYR A 208 -1.94 -22.79 22.41
N ALA A 209 -1.38 -22.01 23.35
CA ALA A 209 -0.01 -21.51 23.25
C ALA A 209 1.04 -22.64 23.10
N GLU A 210 0.85 -23.78 23.77
CA GLU A 210 1.75 -24.94 23.69
C GLU A 210 1.74 -25.61 22.30
N LYS A 211 0.66 -25.43 21.54
CA LYS A 211 0.48 -25.99 20.19
C LYS A 211 0.83 -24.97 19.10
N ARG A 212 1.30 -23.77 19.46
CA ARG A 212 1.64 -22.70 18.52
C ARG A 212 2.95 -23.02 17.80
N ILE A 213 2.91 -23.01 16.47
CA ILE A 213 4.08 -23.24 15.62
C ILE A 213 4.77 -21.91 15.31
N ARG A 214 4.07 -20.99 14.64
CA ARG A 214 4.60 -19.67 14.27
C ARG A 214 3.49 -18.66 14.05
N GLY A 215 3.57 -17.53 14.74
CA GLY A 215 2.57 -16.47 14.66
C GLY A 215 1.20 -16.98 15.10
N GLU A 216 0.24 -16.96 14.16
CA GLU A 216 -1.15 -17.38 14.39
C GLU A 216 -1.44 -18.81 13.92
N TRP A 217 -0.40 -19.61 13.64
CA TRP A 217 -0.53 -21.00 13.19
C TRP A 217 -0.26 -21.99 14.31
N PHE A 218 -1.11 -23.01 14.42
CA PHE A 218 -1.17 -23.99 15.50
C PHE A 218 -1.27 -25.42 14.95
N ALA A 219 -0.63 -26.37 15.64
CA ALA A 219 -0.78 -27.81 15.41
C ALA A 219 -1.86 -28.37 16.36
N LEU A 220 -3.12 -28.10 16.04
CA LEU A 220 -4.27 -28.54 16.82
C LEU A 220 -4.56 -30.02 16.61
N SER A 221 -5.01 -30.71 17.67
CA SER A 221 -5.55 -32.06 17.58
C SER A 221 -7.00 -32.06 17.12
N VAL A 222 -7.53 -33.23 16.75
CA VAL A 222 -8.93 -33.36 16.32
C VAL A 222 -9.89 -32.93 17.44
N GLU A 223 -9.55 -33.21 18.69
CA GLU A 223 -10.35 -32.83 19.87
C GLU A 223 -10.39 -31.30 20.03
N ASP A 224 -9.26 -30.60 19.81
CA ASP A 224 -9.22 -29.14 19.87
C ASP A 224 -10.11 -28.52 18.79
N VAL A 225 -10.03 -29.05 17.57
CA VAL A 225 -10.80 -28.56 16.42
C VAL A 225 -12.29 -28.76 16.68
N ASN A 226 -12.67 -29.93 17.20
CA ASN A 226 -14.06 -30.19 17.58
C ASN A 226 -14.54 -29.24 18.68
N ALA A 227 -13.72 -28.94 19.69
CA ALA A 227 -14.07 -27.98 20.74
C ALA A 227 -14.31 -26.57 20.15
N LEU A 228 -13.48 -26.14 19.21
CA LEU A 228 -13.63 -24.86 18.51
C LEU A 228 -14.85 -24.80 17.59
N MET A 229 -15.27 -25.92 17.01
CA MET A 229 -16.47 -26.02 16.17
C MET A 229 -17.79 -25.93 16.95
N GLN A 230 -17.75 -26.06 18.27
CA GLN A 230 -18.93 -25.99 19.15
C GLN A 230 -19.13 -24.62 19.82
N LEU A 231 -18.28 -23.64 19.49
CA LEU A 231 -18.38 -22.24 19.95
C LEU A 231 -19.33 -21.43 19.07
#